data_AF-A0A9W6KLB5-F1
#
_entry.id   AF-A0A9W6KLB5-F1
#
_cell.length_a   1.000
_cell.length_b   1.000
_cell.length_c   1.000
_cell.angle_alpha   90.00
_cell.angle_beta   90.00
_cell.angle_gamma   90.00
#
_symmetry.space_group_name_H-M   'P 1'
#
loop_
_entity.id
_entity.type
_entity.pdbx_description
1 polymer ?
#
loop_
_entity_poly.entity_id
_entity_poly.type
_entity_poly.pdbx_seq_one_letter_code
_entity_poly.pdbx_strand_id
1 'polypeptide(L)'
;MANSTSKTARASVRAGQAGANGALSVLGEFKYLIPLNKGKHVYVRNLTNGKTVHLSTTSDAFAEEIRVLAGAGHAAKIRAEIQALAASEPNHGWDATEKRLVDAGVFEAA
;
A
#
# COMPACT_ATOMS: atom_id res chain seq x y z
N MET A 1 2.49 43.31 -14.97
CA MET A 1 2.17 43.58 -13.54
C MET A 1 0.86 42.87 -13.25
N ALA A 2 0.68 41.93 -12.31
CA ALA A 2 1.53 41.31 -11.31
C ALA A 2 1.20 39.80 -11.24
N ASN A 3 2.24 38.98 -11.10
CA ASN A 3 2.19 37.54 -10.90
C ASN A 3 1.98 37.25 -9.40
N SER A 4 0.77 36.87 -8.99
CA SER A 4 0.50 36.41 -7.62
C SER A 4 0.58 34.89 -7.55
N THR A 5 1.80 34.36 -7.65
CA THR A 5 2.07 32.95 -7.31
C THR A 5 2.05 32.81 -5.79
N SER A 6 0.98 32.21 -5.24
CA SER A 6 0.86 31.90 -3.81
C SER A 6 2.08 31.13 -3.28
N LYS A 7 2.67 31.64 -2.19
CA LYS A 7 3.85 31.11 -1.47
C LYS A 7 3.68 29.69 -0.90
N THR A 8 2.53 29.06 -1.05
CA THR A 8 2.27 27.67 -0.64
C THR A 8 2.68 26.63 -1.68
N ALA A 9 2.86 27.01 -2.95
CA ALA A 9 3.23 26.06 -4.01
C ALA A 9 4.69 25.58 -3.92
N ARG A 10 5.54 26.23 -3.12
CA ARG A 10 6.99 25.98 -3.08
C ARG A 10 7.47 25.19 -1.86
N ALA A 11 6.59 24.88 -0.90
CA ALA A 11 6.94 24.11 0.29
C ALA A 11 6.69 22.60 0.15
N SER A 12 5.79 22.17 -0.75
CA SER A 12 5.54 20.74 -1.00
C SER A 12 6.60 20.07 -1.89
N VAL A 13 7.30 20.85 -2.72
CA VAL A 13 8.29 20.32 -3.68
C VAL A 13 9.58 19.84 -2.99
N ARG A 14 9.85 20.28 -1.75
CA ARG A 14 11.09 19.93 -1.03
C ARG A 14 11.00 18.69 -0.14
N ALA A 15 9.80 18.15 0.09
CA ALA A 15 9.62 16.91 0.84
C ALA A 15 9.74 15.64 -0.03
N GLY A 16 9.74 15.77 -1.36
CA GLY A 16 9.88 14.65 -2.32
C GLY A 16 11.32 14.33 -2.74
N GLN A 17 12.33 14.93 -2.10
CA GLN A 17 13.75 14.80 -2.50
C GLN A 17 14.65 14.09 -1.47
N ALA A 18 14.10 13.51 -0.40
CA ALA A 18 14.88 12.80 0.62
C ALA A 18 14.79 11.26 0.49
N GLY A 19 14.77 10.74 -0.74
CA GLY A 19 14.69 9.31 -1.01
C GLY A 19 15.19 8.97 -2.41
N ALA A 20 16.37 9.45 -2.77
CA ALA A 20 17.04 9.06 -4.00
C ALA A 20 17.65 7.65 -3.84
N ASN A 21 16.90 6.63 -4.25
CA ASN A 21 17.45 5.42 -4.84
C ASN A 21 16.41 4.71 -5.72
N GLY A 22 16.52 4.95 -7.03
CA GLY A 22 16.23 3.95 -8.05
C GLY A 22 14.77 3.71 -8.46
N ALA A 23 14.16 4.68 -9.14
CA ALA A 23 13.29 4.54 -10.33
C ALA A 23 12.11 5.52 -10.29
N LEU A 24 12.22 6.58 -11.10
CA LEU A 24 11.11 7.44 -11.48
C LEU A 24 10.12 6.64 -12.36
N SER A 25 9.19 5.91 -11.75
CA SER A 25 8.00 5.40 -12.44
C SER A 25 6.95 6.52 -12.51
N VAL A 26 7.09 7.39 -13.51
CA VAL A 26 6.13 8.49 -13.83
C VAL A 26 4.89 7.94 -14.58
N LEU A 27 4.48 6.73 -14.24
CA LEU A 27 3.16 6.14 -14.49
C LEU A 27 2.75 5.59 -13.13
N GLY A 28 2.12 6.44 -12.31
CA GLY A 28 2.09 6.34 -10.85
C GLY A 28 1.98 4.92 -10.32
N GLU A 29 2.95 4.53 -9.50
CA GLU A 29 2.92 3.28 -8.75
C GLU A 29 1.64 3.26 -7.89
N PHE A 30 0.64 2.50 -8.33
CA PHE A 30 -0.60 2.35 -7.58
C PHE A 30 -0.32 1.47 -6.37
N LYS A 31 -0.29 2.09 -5.19
CA LYS A 31 -0.28 1.36 -3.92
C LYS A 31 -1.60 0.62 -3.74
N TYR A 32 -1.52 -0.67 -3.44
CA TYR A 32 -2.69 -1.47 -3.06
C TYR A 32 -3.04 -1.22 -1.60
N LEU A 33 -2.03 -0.96 -0.76
CA LEU A 33 -2.16 -0.84 0.69
C LEU A 33 -1.73 0.54 1.16
N ILE A 34 -2.66 1.31 1.72
CA ILE A 34 -2.34 2.57 2.39
C ILE A 34 -2.47 2.33 3.89
N PRO A 35 -1.35 2.17 4.60
CA PRO A 35 -1.36 1.81 6.01
C PRO A 35 -1.85 2.98 6.87
N LEU A 36 -2.62 2.66 7.90
CA LEU A 36 -3.18 3.60 8.86
C LEU A 36 -2.93 3.11 10.28
N ASN A 37 -2.96 4.03 11.24
CA ASN A 37 -2.90 3.71 12.66
C ASN A 37 -1.79 2.68 13.00
N LYS A 38 -0.56 2.94 12.52
CA LYS A 38 0.60 2.07 12.74
C LYS A 38 0.38 0.62 12.28
N GLY A 39 -0.25 0.43 11.13
CA GLY A 39 -0.50 -0.88 10.52
C GLY A 39 -1.70 -1.65 11.07
N LYS A 40 -2.47 -1.08 12.01
CA LYS A 40 -3.70 -1.70 12.52
C LYS A 40 -4.84 -1.68 11.50
N HIS A 41 -4.88 -0.63 10.68
CA HIS A 41 -5.86 -0.49 9.62
C HIS A 41 -5.18 -0.17 8.30
N VAL A 42 -5.92 -0.36 7.22
CA VAL A 42 -5.43 -0.13 5.87
C VAL A 42 -6.59 0.29 4.97
N TYR A 43 -6.32 1.21 4.04
CA TYR A 43 -7.16 1.31 2.86
C TYR A 43 -6.64 0.32 1.82
N VAL A 44 -7.46 -0.64 1.44
CA VAL A 44 -7.20 -1.54 0.32
C VAL A 44 -7.81 -0.94 -0.93
N ARG A 45 -6.98 -0.63 -1.92
CA ARG A 45 -7.43 -0.18 -3.23
C ARG A 45 -7.62 -1.38 -4.13
N ASN A 46 -8.88 -1.71 -4.40
CA ASN A 46 -9.23 -2.80 -5.28
C ASN A 46 -9.30 -2.31 -6.73
N LEU A 47 -8.32 -2.73 -7.53
CA LEU A 47 -8.22 -2.35 -8.94
C LEU A 47 -9.18 -3.13 -9.85
N THR A 48 -9.76 -4.25 -9.38
CA THR A 48 -10.71 -5.05 -10.18
C THR A 48 -12.10 -4.43 -10.21
N ASN A 49 -12.46 -3.65 -9.18
CA ASN A 49 -13.77 -3.00 -9.07
C ASN A 49 -13.69 -1.48 -8.86
N GLY A 50 -12.49 -0.90 -8.78
CA GLY A 50 -12.26 0.54 -8.60
C GLY A 50 -12.56 1.09 -7.22
N LYS A 51 -12.90 0.24 -6.22
CA LYS A 51 -13.25 0.67 -4.87
C LYS A 51 -12.02 0.76 -3.97
N THR A 52 -12.12 1.60 -2.94
CA THR A 52 -11.14 1.64 -1.84
C THR A 52 -11.89 1.36 -0.55
N VAL A 53 -11.50 0.30 0.16
CA VAL A 53 -12.16 -0.16 1.38
C VAL A 53 -11.25 0.00 2.58
N HIS A 54 -11.81 0.44 3.71
CA HIS A 54 -11.08 0.58 4.97
C HIS A 54 -11.27 -0.68 5.82
N LEU A 55 -10.18 -1.38 6.11
CA LEU A 55 -10.22 -2.67 6.80
C LEU A 55 -9.19 -2.72 7.93
N SER A 56 -9.45 -3.56 8.94
CA SER A 56 -8.43 -3.96 9.92
C SER A 56 -7.51 -5.00 9.31
N THR A 57 -6.19 -4.88 9.48
CA THR A 57 -5.21 -5.85 8.97
C THR A 57 -5.30 -7.22 9.65
N THR A 58 -6.03 -7.30 10.76
CA THR A 58 -6.33 -8.53 11.50
C THR A 58 -7.70 -9.14 11.21
N SER A 59 -8.52 -8.49 10.38
CA SER A 59 -9.87 -8.98 10.08
C SER A 59 -9.89 -9.99 8.93
N ASP A 60 -10.85 -10.92 8.96
CA ASP A 60 -11.07 -11.86 7.85
C ASP A 60 -11.45 -11.11 6.56
N ALA A 61 -12.21 -10.02 6.67
CA ALA A 61 -12.55 -9.16 5.52
C ALA A 61 -11.31 -8.62 4.79
N PHE A 62 -10.22 -8.33 5.52
CA PHE A 62 -8.95 -7.97 4.90
C PHE A 62 -8.34 -9.16 4.14
N ALA A 63 -8.30 -10.35 4.74
CA ALA A 63 -7.78 -11.54 4.06
C ALA A 63 -8.57 -11.87 2.78
N GLU A 64 -9.91 -11.76 2.82
CA GLU A 64 -10.76 -11.96 1.64
C GLU A 64 -10.50 -10.93 0.54
N GLU A 65 -10.39 -9.64 0.89
CA GLU A 65 -10.12 -8.58 -0.08
C GLU A 65 -8.76 -8.80 -0.78
N ILE A 66 -7.75 -9.22 -0.02
CA ILE A 66 -6.44 -9.57 -0.58
C ILE A 66 -6.53 -10.83 -1.44
N ARG A 67 -7.34 -11.82 -1.05
CA ARG A 67 -7.55 -13.03 -1.86
C ARG A 67 -8.22 -12.71 -3.20
N VAL A 68 -9.21 -11.83 -3.23
CA VAL A 68 -9.83 -11.36 -4.47
C VAL A 68 -8.78 -10.74 -5.41
N LEU A 69 -7.91 -9.88 -4.87
CA LEU A 69 -6.85 -9.28 -5.66
C LEU A 69 -5.77 -10.28 -6.09
N ALA A 70 -5.42 -11.24 -5.21
CA ALA A 70 -4.48 -12.30 -5.50
C ALA A 70 -4.98 -13.18 -6.67
N GLY A 71 -6.24 -13.62 -6.62
CA GLY A 71 -6.91 -14.38 -7.67
C GLY A 71 -7.03 -13.61 -9.00
N ALA A 72 -7.02 -12.28 -8.96
CA ALA A 72 -6.95 -11.42 -10.14
C ALA A 72 -5.51 -11.19 -10.67
N GLY A 73 -4.52 -11.89 -10.15
CA GLY A 73 -3.12 -11.82 -10.60
C GLY A 73 -2.27 -10.73 -9.93
N HIS A 74 -2.77 -10.09 -8.86
CA HIS A 74 -2.03 -9.05 -8.13
C HIS A 74 -1.23 -9.58 -6.92
N ALA A 75 -1.23 -10.90 -6.68
CA ALA A 75 -0.62 -11.54 -5.52
C ALA A 75 0.83 -11.11 -5.26
N ALA A 76 1.69 -11.22 -6.29
CA ALA A 76 3.12 -10.90 -6.16
C ALA A 76 3.37 -9.42 -5.80
N LYS A 77 2.59 -8.50 -6.37
CA LYS A 77 2.72 -7.06 -6.12
C LYS A 77 2.29 -6.70 -4.70
N ILE A 78 1.14 -7.24 -4.25
CA ILE A 78 0.65 -7.00 -2.89
C ILE A 78 1.61 -7.57 -1.86
N ARG A 79 2.12 -8.77 -2.08
CA ARG A 79 3.09 -9.40 -1.17
C ARG A 79 4.38 -8.58 -1.08
N ALA A 80 4.92 -8.11 -2.21
CA ALA A 80 6.07 -7.22 -2.22
C ALA A 80 5.80 -5.90 -1.46
N GLU A 81 4.60 -5.35 -1.56
CA GLU A 81 4.21 -4.14 -0.82
C GLU A 81 4.15 -4.39 0.70
N ILE A 82 3.61 -5.52 1.14
CA ILE A 82 3.60 -5.91 2.56
C ILE A 82 5.04 -6.07 3.09
N GLN A 83 5.92 -6.71 2.33
CA GLN A 83 7.33 -6.88 2.70
C GLN A 83 8.06 -5.54 2.77
N ALA A 84 7.78 -4.61 1.84
CA ALA A 84 8.31 -3.26 1.90
C ALA A 84 7.80 -2.49 3.14
N LEU A 85 6.54 -2.69 3.53
CA LEU A 85 5.98 -2.13 4.75
C LEU A 85 6.60 -2.73 6.02
N ALA A 86 6.91 -4.03 6.03
CA ALA A 86 7.62 -4.67 7.13
C ALA A 86 9.05 -4.13 7.28
N ALA A 87 9.77 -3.95 6.17
CA ALA A 87 11.13 -3.42 6.18
C ALA A 87 11.18 -1.93 6.61
N SER A 88 10.23 -1.12 6.16
CA SER A 88 10.19 0.32 6.49
C SER A 88 9.61 0.62 7.86
N GLU A 89 8.67 -0.22 8.34
CA GLU A 89 7.97 -0.03 9.60
C GLU A 89 7.93 -1.34 10.44
N PRO A 90 9.08 -1.82 10.97
CA PRO A 90 9.18 -3.14 11.60
C PRO A 90 8.24 -3.34 12.80
N ASN A 91 7.87 -2.26 13.49
CA ASN A 91 7.05 -2.32 14.69
C ASN A 91 5.54 -2.22 14.42
N HIS A 92 5.12 -2.18 13.14
CA HIS A 92 3.71 -2.04 12.74
C HIS A 92 3.01 -3.38 12.44
N GLY A 93 3.68 -4.51 12.67
CA GLY A 93 3.08 -5.84 12.61
C GLY A 93 2.84 -6.38 11.19
N TRP A 94 3.55 -5.85 10.19
CA TRP A 94 3.43 -6.29 8.80
C TRP A 94 3.94 -7.72 8.58
N ASP A 95 4.98 -8.16 9.30
CA ASP A 95 5.43 -9.56 9.26
C ASP A 95 4.34 -10.53 9.73
N ALA A 96 3.66 -10.20 10.83
CA ALA A 96 2.55 -10.99 11.35
C ALA A 96 1.34 -10.96 10.40
N THR A 97 1.14 -9.85 9.69
CA THR A 97 0.09 -9.72 8.67
C THR A 97 0.40 -10.58 7.46
N GLU A 98 1.63 -10.57 6.93
CA GLU A 98 2.04 -11.46 5.84
C GLU A 98 1.87 -12.92 6.24
N LYS A 99 2.38 -13.29 7.42
CA LYS A 99 2.25 -14.65 7.93
C LYS A 99 0.79 -15.12 7.99
N ARG A 100 -0.13 -14.29 8.49
CA ARG A 100 -1.56 -14.63 8.52
C ARG A 100 -2.13 -14.89 7.12
N LEU A 101 -1.77 -14.06 6.14
CA LEU A 101 -2.24 -14.23 4.76
C LEU A 101 -1.69 -15.51 4.12
N VAL A 102 -0.40 -15.83 4.37
CA VAL A 102 0.22 -17.08 3.93
C VAL A 102 -0.44 -18.29 4.60
N ASP A 103 -0.61 -18.26 5.93
CA ASP A 103 -1.25 -19.34 6.70
C ASP A 103 -2.72 -19.54 6.25
N ALA A 104 -3.40 -18.49 5.80
CA ALA A 104 -4.75 -18.53 5.23
C ALA A 104 -4.81 -18.89 3.73
N GLY A 105 -3.68 -19.28 3.13
CA GLY A 105 -3.58 -19.69 1.74
C GLY A 105 -3.90 -18.59 0.72
N VAL A 106 -3.82 -17.32 1.10
CA VAL A 106 -4.24 -16.18 0.26
C VAL A 106 -3.39 -16.04 -1.01
N PHE A 107 -2.13 -16.49 -0.96
CA PHE A 107 -1.18 -16.38 -2.07
C PHE A 107 -0.91 -17.69 -2.81
N GLU A 108 -1.60 -18.77 -2.45
CA GLU A 108 -1.52 -20.01 -3.20
C GLU A 108 -2.30 -19.85 -4.51
N ALA A 109 -1.71 -20.25 -5.63
CA ALA A 109 -2.37 -20.13 -6.93
C ALA A 109 -3.65 -20.97 -6.96
N ALA A 110 -4.77 -20.36 -7.36
CA ALA A 110 -6.01 -21.06 -7.66
C ALA A 110 -5.89 -21.85 -8.98
#